data_AF-A0A699Y7S0-F1
#
_entry.id   AF-A0A699Y7S0-F1
#
_cell.length_a   1.000
_cell.length_b   1.000
_cell.length_c   1.000
_cell.angle_alpha   90.00
_cell.angle_beta   90.00
_cell.angle_gamma   90.00
#
_symmetry.space_group_name_H-M   'P 1'
#
loop_
_entity.id
_entity.type
_entity.pdbx_description
1 polymer ?
#
loop_
_entity_poly.entity_id
_entity_poly.type
_entity_poly.pdbx_seq_one_letter_code
_entity_poly.pdbx_strand_id
1 'polypeptide(L)'
;MAALKCRSAFFLFSEANREEVKAAILRDKGADSKVSVADVAKELGHRWKALSDTGGQTCWQERAAALKAEAVARSLEGGAGATEGAAAGTGPDPDTNTSGLPLSIVKKVILLDPEAQRISQEALLIVSHAAELFLAHLTTKCAEAVAQAKPKRKTLRLDDFAASLRTDRRLVAAGLRDVAAMVSARGAAALTSPTGPARASRRTSVGPLDPDDEAHGAGADVSDADGTAHVSIIAGVEPAS
;
A
#
# COMPACT_ATOMS: atom_id res chain seq x y z
N MET A 1 -9.18 16.05 -13.40
CA MET A 1 -7.93 16.35 -14.17
C MET A 1 -7.74 15.32 -15.27
N ALA A 2 -7.38 15.75 -16.49
CA ALA A 2 -7.16 14.88 -17.63
C ALA A 2 -6.06 13.84 -17.31
N ALA A 3 -6.41 12.55 -17.38
CA ALA A 3 -5.45 11.46 -17.29
C ALA A 3 -4.26 11.80 -18.19
N LEU A 4 -3.06 11.89 -17.61
CA LEU A 4 -1.83 12.10 -18.38
C LEU A 4 -1.58 10.80 -19.14
N LYS A 5 -2.29 10.65 -20.28
CA LYS A 5 -2.07 9.63 -21.28
C LYS A 5 -0.63 9.81 -21.70
N CYS A 6 0.27 9.02 -21.13
CA CYS A 6 1.65 8.94 -21.53
C CYS A 6 1.65 8.59 -23.02
N ARG A 7 1.84 9.60 -23.87
CA ARG A 7 1.73 9.49 -25.31
C ARG A 7 2.82 8.52 -25.77
N SER A 8 2.46 7.55 -26.61
CA SER A 8 3.46 6.66 -27.20
C SER A 8 4.38 7.46 -28.12
N ALA A 9 5.57 6.92 -28.42
CA ALA A 9 6.52 7.53 -29.34
C ALA A 9 5.87 7.89 -30.69
N PHE A 10 5.01 7.01 -31.19
CA PHE A 10 4.24 7.24 -32.41
C PHE A 10 3.23 8.39 -32.29
N PHE A 11 2.57 8.56 -31.13
CA PHE A 11 1.63 9.67 -30.93
C PHE A 11 2.35 11.03 -30.86
N LEU A 12 3.52 11.09 -30.21
CA LEU A 12 4.34 12.31 -30.17
C LEU A 12 4.84 12.68 -31.57
N PHE A 13 5.31 11.69 -32.32
CA PHE A 13 5.70 11.85 -33.73
C PHE A 13 4.52 12.32 -34.59
N SER A 14 3.38 11.63 -34.48
CA SER A 14 2.20 11.91 -35.29
C SER A 14 1.68 13.33 -35.06
N GLU A 15 1.69 13.82 -33.82
CA GLU A 15 1.24 15.17 -33.48
C GLU A 15 2.18 16.25 -34.03
N ALA A 16 3.50 16.04 -33.91
CA ALA A 16 4.50 16.97 -34.44
C ALA A 16 4.48 17.07 -35.97
N ASN A 17 4.13 15.98 -36.67
CA ASN A 17 4.17 15.89 -38.12
C ASN A 17 2.79 16.03 -38.79
N ARG A 18 1.70 16.09 -38.01
CA ARG A 18 0.33 16.04 -38.54
C ARG A 18 0.01 17.22 -39.46
N GLU A 19 0.38 18.43 -39.04
CA GLU A 19 0.05 19.65 -39.79
C GLU A 19 0.88 19.76 -41.07
N GLU A 20 2.14 19.32 -41.03
CA GLU A 20 2.98 19.24 -42.22
C GLU A 20 2.43 18.23 -43.24
N VAL A 21 2.04 17.04 -42.78
CA VAL A 21 1.44 16.00 -43.63
C VAL A 21 0.10 16.46 -44.20
N LYS A 22 -0.75 17.11 -43.40
CA LYS A 22 -2.01 17.71 -43.89
C LYS A 22 -1.74 18.76 -44.96
N ALA A 23 -0.77 19.65 -44.75
CA ALA A 23 -0.41 20.69 -45.70
C ALA A 23 0.23 20.13 -46.98
N ALA A 24 0.98 19.03 -46.91
CA ALA A 24 1.49 18.31 -48.08
C ALA A 24 0.34 17.69 -48.88
N ILE A 25 -0.58 16.98 -48.22
CA ILE A 25 -1.74 16.36 -48.88
C ILE A 25 -2.66 17.41 -49.51
N LEU A 26 -2.84 18.56 -48.85
CA LEU A 26 -3.65 19.65 -49.37
C LEU A 26 -3.00 20.34 -50.59
N ARG A 27 -1.67 20.44 -50.62
CA ARG A 27 -0.93 20.94 -51.79
C ARG A 27 -1.06 19.99 -52.98
N ASP A 28 -0.96 18.68 -52.76
CA ASP A 28 -1.03 17.68 -53.83
C ASP A 28 -2.43 17.45 -54.37
N LYS A 29 -3.48 17.58 -53.53
CA LYS A 29 -4.88 17.36 -53.93
C LYS A 29 -5.61 18.62 -54.43
N GLY A 30 -4.98 19.79 -54.37
CA GLY A 30 -5.59 21.08 -54.70
C GLY A 30 -6.47 21.63 -53.57
N ALA A 31 -6.57 22.96 -53.50
CA ALA A 31 -7.14 23.70 -52.37
C ALA A 31 -8.61 23.37 -52.02
N ASP A 32 -9.38 22.83 -52.97
CA ASP A 32 -10.80 22.47 -52.78
C ASP A 32 -11.03 21.00 -52.38
N SER A 33 -9.97 20.19 -52.26
CA SER A 33 -10.09 18.78 -51.93
C SER A 33 -10.09 18.53 -50.41
N LYS A 34 -11.07 17.77 -49.94
CA LYS A 34 -11.17 17.38 -48.51
C LYS A 34 -10.03 16.42 -48.15
N VAL A 35 -9.15 16.84 -47.24
CA VAL A 35 -8.11 15.97 -46.67
C VAL A 35 -8.78 14.94 -45.75
N SER A 36 -8.74 13.66 -46.13
CA SER A 36 -9.24 12.58 -45.29
C SER A 36 -8.27 12.29 -44.15
N VAL A 37 -8.81 12.05 -42.95
CA VAL A 37 -8.03 11.60 -41.79
C VAL A 37 -7.32 10.27 -42.09
N ALA A 38 -7.91 9.43 -42.95
CA ALA A 38 -7.29 8.17 -43.38
C ALA A 38 -6.02 8.39 -44.22
N ASP A 39 -5.99 9.43 -45.05
CA ASP A 39 -4.82 9.73 -45.89
C ASP A 39 -3.66 10.26 -45.04
N VAL A 40 -3.98 11.14 -44.08
CA VAL A 40 -3.02 11.66 -43.10
C VAL A 40 -2.43 10.52 -42.27
N ALA A 41 -3.26 9.55 -41.85
CA ALA A 41 -2.80 8.40 -41.07
C ALA A 41 -1.88 7.47 -41.88
N LYS A 42 -2.19 7.23 -43.17
CA LYS A 42 -1.34 6.42 -44.06
C LYS A 42 0.03 7.05 -44.27
N GLU A 43 0.06 8.35 -44.56
CA GLU A 43 1.31 9.08 -44.79
C GLU A 43 2.18 9.16 -43.53
N LEU A 44 1.57 9.41 -42.35
CA LEU A 44 2.26 9.34 -41.07
C LEU A 44 2.83 7.95 -40.78
N GLY A 45 2.10 6.89 -41.12
CA GLY A 45 2.58 5.51 -41.01
C GLY A 45 3.79 5.21 -41.89
N HIS A 46 3.78 5.69 -43.14
CA HIS A 46 4.92 5.56 -44.05
C HIS A 46 6.16 6.30 -43.54
N ARG A 47 6.00 7.56 -43.10
CA ARG A 47 7.11 8.34 -42.54
C ARG A 47 7.66 7.73 -41.25
N TRP A 48 6.79 7.21 -40.38
CA TRP A 48 7.22 6.49 -39.18
C TRP A 48 8.04 5.24 -39.51
N LYS A 49 7.64 4.48 -40.53
CA LYS A 49 8.38 3.29 -40.97
C LYS A 49 9.74 3.66 -41.60
N ALA A 50 9.81 4.73 -42.37
CA ALA A 50 11.08 5.23 -42.90
C ALA A 50 12.05 5.68 -41.77
N LEU A 51 11.51 6.19 -40.66
CA LEU A 51 12.29 6.51 -39.46
C LEU A 51 12.80 5.26 -38.71
N SER A 52 12.14 4.09 -38.79
CA SER A 52 12.71 2.86 -38.21
C SER A 52 13.95 2.43 -38.97
N ASP A 53 13.89 2.50 -40.30
CA ASP A 53 14.96 2.00 -41.17
C ASP A 53 16.25 2.84 -41.05
N THR A 54 16.12 4.08 -40.54
CA THR A 54 17.21 5.03 -40.32
C THR A 54 17.60 5.22 -38.84
N GLY A 55 16.96 4.49 -37.91
CA GLY A 55 17.21 4.62 -36.47
C GLY A 55 16.62 5.87 -35.81
N GLY A 56 15.90 6.71 -36.56
CA GLY A 56 15.27 7.94 -36.08
C GLY A 56 14.08 7.72 -35.12
N GLN A 57 13.57 6.48 -34.97
CA GLN A 57 12.55 6.18 -33.97
C GLN A 57 13.08 6.26 -32.54
N THR A 58 14.38 6.03 -32.32
CA THR A 58 14.98 5.97 -30.98
C THR A 58 14.81 7.27 -30.22
N CYS A 59 15.01 8.43 -30.87
CA CYS A 59 14.84 9.73 -30.21
C CYS A 59 13.39 10.00 -29.77
N TRP A 60 12.40 9.48 -30.51
CA TRP A 60 10.98 9.55 -30.13
C TRP A 60 10.63 8.56 -29.02
N GLN A 61 11.27 7.39 -28.99
CA GLN A 61 11.11 6.40 -27.93
C GLN A 61 11.72 6.88 -26.61
N GLU A 62 12.92 7.44 -26.65
CA GLU A 62 13.58 8.08 -25.50
C GLU A 62 12.75 9.24 -24.96
N ARG A 63 12.23 10.10 -25.85
CA ARG A 63 11.34 11.21 -25.46
C ARG A 63 10.03 10.71 -24.84
N ALA A 64 9.44 9.63 -25.36
CA ALA A 64 8.26 9.01 -24.76
C ALA A 64 8.57 8.33 -23.42
N ALA A 65 9.76 7.76 -23.27
CA ALA A 65 10.23 7.14 -22.04
C ALA A 65 10.51 8.21 -20.96
N ALA A 66 11.12 9.34 -21.32
CA ALA A 66 11.34 10.47 -20.43
C ALA A 66 10.01 11.07 -19.93
N LEU A 67 9.05 11.31 -20.83
CA LEU A 67 7.72 11.80 -20.44
C LEU A 67 6.95 10.80 -19.56
N LYS A 68 7.14 9.49 -19.78
CA LYS A 68 6.61 8.45 -18.89
C LYS A 68 7.30 8.47 -17.54
N ALA A 69 8.62 8.58 -17.50
CA ALA A 69 9.40 8.63 -16.27
C ALA A 69 9.05 9.87 -15.44
N GLU A 70 8.89 11.04 -16.07
CA GLU A 70 8.44 12.27 -15.41
C GLU A 70 7.00 12.15 -14.90
N ALA A 71 6.10 11.50 -15.64
CA ALA A 71 4.74 11.25 -15.18
C ALA A 71 4.71 10.30 -13.97
N VAL A 72 5.57 9.27 -13.97
CA VAL A 72 5.72 8.34 -12.84
C VAL A 72 6.35 9.04 -11.63
N ALA A 73 7.39 9.84 -11.83
CA ALA A 73 8.03 10.63 -10.77
C ALA A 73 7.05 11.65 -10.18
N ARG A 74 6.32 12.38 -11.03
CA ARG A 74 5.27 13.32 -10.60
C ARG A 74 4.11 12.62 -9.89
N SER A 75 3.80 11.37 -10.24
CA SER A 75 2.80 10.57 -9.54
C SER A 75 3.28 10.01 -8.20
N LEU A 76 4.60 9.87 -8.01
CA LEU A 76 5.21 9.45 -6.74
C LEU A 76 5.42 10.63 -5.78
N GLU A 77 5.68 11.83 -6.31
CA GLU A 77 5.80 13.08 -5.54
C GLU A 77 4.44 13.73 -5.25
N GLY A 78 3.45 13.57 -6.13
CA GLY A 78 2.09 14.12 -6.02
C GLY A 78 1.11 13.26 -5.22
N GLY A 79 1.56 12.59 -4.15
CA GLY A 79 0.73 11.79 -3.23
C GLY A 79 -0.32 12.57 -2.42
N ALA A 80 -0.66 13.79 -2.82
CA ALA A 80 -1.76 14.58 -2.28
C ALA A 80 -2.50 15.27 -3.45
N GLY A 81 -3.69 14.78 -3.79
CA GLY A 81 -4.63 15.52 -4.64
C GLY A 81 -4.97 14.89 -5.99
N ALA A 82 -6.03 14.07 -5.96
CA ALA A 82 -7.12 13.94 -6.94
C ALA A 82 -6.84 13.80 -8.45
N THR A 83 -7.52 12.80 -9.05
CA THR A 83 -8.09 12.96 -10.40
C THR A 83 -9.54 12.48 -10.47
N GLU A 84 -10.45 13.45 -10.48
CA GLU A 84 -11.89 13.42 -10.83
C GLU A 84 -12.15 13.04 -12.31
N GLY A 85 -13.32 12.56 -12.75
CA GLY A 85 -14.61 12.37 -12.07
C GLY A 85 -15.74 12.01 -13.05
N ALA A 86 -16.97 11.81 -12.56
CA ALA A 86 -18.21 11.93 -13.33
C ALA A 86 -19.42 12.25 -12.40
N ALA A 87 -20.01 13.42 -12.62
CA ALA A 87 -21.40 13.84 -12.40
C ALA A 87 -22.15 13.49 -11.09
N ALA A 88 -22.44 14.56 -10.33
CA ALA A 88 -23.65 14.86 -9.56
C ALA A 88 -24.18 13.78 -8.58
N GLY A 89 -23.76 13.92 -7.31
CA GLY A 89 -24.42 13.34 -6.14
C GLY A 89 -23.76 13.85 -4.86
N THR A 90 -24.56 14.36 -3.93
CA THR A 90 -24.15 15.06 -2.71
C THR A 90 -23.40 14.17 -1.68
N GLY A 91 -22.21 14.61 -1.24
CA GLY A 91 -21.44 14.18 -0.02
C GLY A 91 -20.51 12.95 -0.15
N PRO A 92 -19.55 12.66 0.78
CA PRO A 92 -18.99 13.41 1.94
C PRO A 92 -17.45 13.69 1.84
N ASP A 93 -16.86 14.23 2.90
CA ASP A 93 -15.53 14.88 3.07
C ASP A 93 -14.25 14.29 2.40
N PRO A 94 -13.26 15.15 2.05
CA PRO A 94 -12.05 14.79 1.27
C PRO A 94 -11.00 13.95 2.01
N ASP A 95 -11.15 13.70 3.31
CA ASP A 95 -10.20 12.90 4.10
C ASP A 95 -10.40 11.38 3.96
N THR A 96 -11.44 10.95 3.25
CA THR A 96 -11.87 9.54 3.17
C THR A 96 -10.99 8.67 2.25
N ASN A 97 -10.09 9.25 1.45
CA ASN A 97 -9.38 8.55 0.37
C ASN A 97 -7.94 8.09 0.69
N THR A 98 -7.55 8.11 1.97
CA THR A 98 -6.17 7.83 2.41
C THR A 98 -6.06 6.49 3.14
N SER A 99 -6.45 5.39 2.49
CA SER A 99 -6.06 4.07 3.03
C SER A 99 -4.53 3.98 3.08
N GLY A 100 -3.95 3.60 4.22
CA GLY A 100 -2.51 3.42 4.42
C GLY A 100 -1.93 2.23 3.64
N LEU A 101 -2.76 1.38 3.04
CA LEU A 101 -2.32 0.27 2.21
C LEU A 101 -1.90 0.74 0.80
N PRO A 102 -0.74 0.29 0.26
CA PRO A 102 -0.32 0.64 -1.08
C PRO A 102 -1.29 0.11 -2.15
N LEU A 103 -2.01 1.01 -2.83
CA LEU A 103 -3.03 0.65 -3.83
C LEU A 103 -2.49 -0.23 -4.98
N SER A 104 -1.20 -0.09 -5.32
CA SER A 104 -0.56 -0.93 -6.34
C SER A 104 -0.46 -2.40 -5.92
N ILE A 105 -0.30 -2.68 -4.63
CA ILE A 105 -0.27 -4.04 -4.07
C ILE A 105 -1.69 -4.59 -3.98
N VAL A 106 -2.64 -3.78 -3.50
CA VAL A 106 -4.05 -4.19 -3.42
C VAL A 106 -4.57 -4.59 -4.80
N LYS A 107 -4.27 -3.78 -5.83
CA LYS A 107 -4.61 -4.10 -7.22
C LYS A 107 -3.99 -5.43 -7.68
N LYS A 108 -2.71 -5.68 -7.38
CA LYS A 108 -2.06 -6.95 -7.73
C LYS A 108 -2.72 -8.15 -7.07
N VAL A 109 -3.12 -8.03 -5.80
CA VAL A 109 -3.79 -9.10 -5.05
C VAL A 109 -5.16 -9.41 -5.66
N ILE A 110 -5.97 -8.39 -5.98
CA ILE A 110 -7.28 -8.61 -6.60
C ILE A 110 -7.13 -9.30 -7.97
N LEU A 111 -6.14 -8.91 -8.77
CA LEU A 111 -5.87 -9.50 -10.08
C LEU A 111 -5.16 -10.88 -10.03
N LEU A 112 -4.98 -11.47 -8.84
CA LEU A 112 -4.66 -12.90 -8.74
C LEU A 112 -5.85 -13.78 -9.10
N ASP A 113 -7.07 -13.24 -9.06
CA ASP A 113 -8.27 -13.91 -9.56
C ASP A 113 -8.25 -13.95 -11.10
N PRO A 114 -8.26 -15.15 -11.73
CA PRO A 114 -8.19 -15.27 -13.18
C PRO A 114 -9.38 -14.64 -13.92
N GLU A 115 -10.53 -14.49 -13.26
CA GLU A 115 -11.73 -13.89 -13.86
C GLU A 115 -11.69 -12.35 -13.79
N ALA A 116 -10.85 -11.77 -12.93
CA ALA A 116 -10.73 -10.33 -12.75
C ALA A 116 -9.70 -9.71 -13.71
N GLN A 117 -10.18 -9.03 -14.76
CA GLN A 117 -9.28 -8.37 -15.73
C GLN A 117 -9.01 -6.89 -15.44
N ARG A 118 -10.01 -6.17 -14.92
CA ARG A 118 -9.96 -4.72 -14.72
C ARG A 118 -10.72 -4.33 -13.45
N ILE A 119 -10.27 -3.27 -12.79
CA ILE A 119 -10.82 -2.80 -11.51
C ILE A 119 -10.95 -1.26 -11.57
N SER A 120 -12.08 -0.71 -11.14
CA SER A 120 -12.29 0.73 -11.02
C SER A 120 -11.51 1.31 -9.83
N GLN A 121 -11.26 2.63 -9.86
CA GLN A 121 -10.55 3.29 -8.76
C GLN A 121 -11.34 3.24 -7.44
N GLU A 122 -12.66 3.41 -7.50
CA GLU A 122 -13.54 3.34 -6.31
C GLU A 122 -13.52 1.95 -5.68
N ALA A 123 -13.59 0.89 -6.48
CA ALA A 123 -13.49 -0.48 -5.96
C ALA A 123 -12.15 -0.71 -5.26
N LEU A 124 -11.06 -0.16 -5.81
CA LEU A 124 -9.73 -0.28 -5.20
C LEU A 124 -9.64 0.42 -3.84
N LEU A 125 -10.28 1.59 -3.71
CA LEU A 125 -10.35 2.34 -2.45
C LEU A 125 -11.21 1.63 -1.41
N ILE A 126 -12.40 1.15 -1.80
CA ILE A 126 -13.31 0.40 -0.92
C ILE A 126 -12.62 -0.86 -0.38
N VAL A 127 -11.98 -1.64 -1.24
CA VAL A 127 -11.26 -2.85 -0.81
C VAL A 127 -10.12 -2.50 0.15
N SER A 128 -9.39 -1.41 -0.10
CA SER A 128 -8.32 -0.98 0.79
C SER A 128 -8.82 -0.59 2.17
N HIS A 129 -9.90 0.20 2.24
CA HIS A 129 -10.49 0.59 3.53
C HIS A 129 -11.16 -0.59 4.25
N ALA A 130 -11.83 -1.48 3.51
CA ALA A 130 -12.38 -2.70 4.05
C ALA A 130 -11.29 -3.60 4.66
N ALA A 131 -10.11 -3.68 4.04
CA ALA A 131 -8.98 -4.42 4.57
C ALA A 131 -8.45 -3.82 5.89
N GLU A 132 -8.41 -2.50 6.02
CA GLU A 132 -8.02 -1.83 7.28
C GLU A 132 -8.98 -2.13 8.42
N LEU A 133 -10.29 -1.97 8.17
CA LEU A 133 -11.32 -2.27 9.15
C LEU A 133 -11.32 -3.76 9.52
N PHE A 134 -11.10 -4.63 8.54
CA PHE A 134 -10.96 -6.06 8.78
C PHE A 134 -9.76 -6.39 9.67
N LEU A 135 -8.59 -5.80 9.40
CA LEU A 135 -7.40 -5.99 10.23
C LEU A 135 -7.62 -5.49 11.67
N ALA A 136 -8.20 -4.30 11.84
CA ALA A 136 -8.50 -3.75 13.16
C ALA A 136 -9.49 -4.64 13.95
N HIS A 137 -10.53 -5.14 13.28
CA HIS A 137 -11.49 -6.06 13.87
C HIS A 137 -10.82 -7.38 14.26
N LEU A 138 -10.03 -7.96 13.36
CA LEU A 138 -9.33 -9.21 13.59
C LEU A 138 -8.35 -9.12 14.76
N THR A 139 -7.54 -8.06 14.83
CA THR A 139 -6.60 -7.86 15.94
C THR A 139 -7.33 -7.67 17.27
N THR A 140 -8.48 -7.00 17.26
CA THR A 140 -9.33 -6.86 18.46
C THR A 140 -9.81 -8.21 18.96
N LYS A 141 -10.28 -9.10 18.08
CA LYS A 141 -10.69 -10.47 18.45
C LYS A 141 -9.56 -11.31 18.99
N CYS A 142 -8.36 -11.18 18.44
CA CYS A 142 -7.18 -11.85 18.97
C CYS A 142 -6.81 -11.31 20.36
N ALA A 143 -6.88 -9.99 20.56
CA ALA A 143 -6.61 -9.37 21.86
C ALA A 143 -7.63 -9.77 22.93
N GLU A 144 -8.92 -9.84 22.59
CA GLU A 144 -9.98 -10.37 23.46
C GLU A 144 -9.66 -11.82 23.89
N ALA A 145 -9.24 -12.68 22.96
CA ALA A 145 -8.85 -14.06 23.26
C ALA A 145 -7.63 -14.13 24.20
N VAL A 146 -6.65 -13.24 24.03
CA VAL A 146 -5.51 -13.11 24.96
C VAL A 146 -5.99 -12.71 26.35
N ALA A 147 -6.83 -11.68 26.45
CA ALA A 147 -7.33 -11.17 27.72
C ALA A 147 -8.12 -12.22 28.50
N GLN A 148 -8.94 -13.02 27.79
CA GLN A 148 -9.73 -14.10 28.38
C GLN A 148 -8.85 -15.26 28.88
N ALA A 149 -7.86 -15.69 28.09
CA ALA A 149 -7.05 -16.87 28.42
C ALA A 149 -5.89 -16.55 29.39
N LYS A 150 -5.24 -15.39 29.22
CA LYS A 150 -3.97 -15.02 29.86
C LYS A 150 -3.93 -13.50 30.13
N PRO A 151 -4.66 -12.99 31.14
CA PRO A 151 -4.87 -11.55 31.35
C PRO A 151 -3.60 -10.73 31.63
N LYS A 152 -2.52 -11.38 32.09
CA LYS A 152 -1.23 -10.71 32.33
C LYS A 152 -0.37 -10.55 31.06
N ARG A 153 -0.65 -11.28 29.98
CA ARG A 153 0.17 -11.27 28.76
C ARG A 153 -0.31 -10.16 27.81
N LYS A 154 0.61 -9.29 27.40
CA LYS A 154 0.35 -8.17 26.47
C LYS A 154 0.87 -8.41 25.05
N THR A 155 1.35 -9.63 24.77
CA THR A 155 1.88 -10.02 23.45
C THR A 155 0.86 -10.89 22.73
N LEU A 156 0.58 -10.55 21.47
CA LEU A 156 -0.26 -11.31 20.56
C LEU A 156 0.58 -12.35 19.81
N ARG A 157 0.14 -13.61 19.80
CA ARG A 157 0.84 -14.73 19.15
C ARG A 157 -0.07 -15.44 18.15
N LEU A 158 0.52 -16.31 17.33
CA LEU A 158 -0.22 -17.13 16.36
C LEU A 158 -1.27 -18.03 17.05
N ASP A 159 -0.97 -18.56 18.24
CA ASP A 159 -1.93 -19.35 19.02
C ASP A 159 -3.19 -18.56 19.41
N ASP A 160 -3.05 -17.24 19.58
CA ASP A 160 -4.16 -16.36 19.95
C ASP A 160 -5.06 -16.08 18.74
N PHE A 161 -4.47 -16.00 17.55
CA PHE A 161 -5.22 -16.03 16.29
C PHE A 161 -5.95 -17.36 16.10
N ALA A 162 -5.29 -18.50 16.36
CA ALA A 162 -5.96 -19.79 16.31
C ALA A 162 -7.10 -19.91 17.36
N ALA A 163 -6.99 -19.20 18.49
CA ALA A 163 -8.04 -19.14 19.50
C ALA A 163 -9.25 -18.32 19.06
N SER A 164 -9.04 -17.17 18.41
CA SER A 164 -10.15 -16.34 17.91
C SER A 164 -10.95 -17.05 16.81
N LEU A 165 -10.31 -17.90 16.01
CA LEU A 165 -11.01 -18.73 15.01
C LEU A 165 -11.95 -19.78 15.62
N ARG A 166 -11.77 -20.16 16.89
CA ARG A 166 -12.70 -21.10 17.56
C ARG A 166 -14.00 -20.43 17.98
N THR A 167 -13.97 -19.13 18.22
CA THR A 167 -15.12 -18.36 18.74
C THR A 167 -15.84 -17.61 17.62
N ASP A 168 -15.13 -17.12 16.61
CA ASP A 168 -15.72 -16.35 15.51
C ASP A 168 -15.90 -17.17 14.22
N ARG A 169 -17.16 -17.56 13.96
CA ARG A 169 -17.53 -18.30 12.75
C ARG A 169 -17.34 -17.51 11.45
N ARG A 170 -17.38 -16.18 11.50
CA ARG A 170 -17.22 -15.33 10.30
C ARG A 170 -15.79 -15.38 9.80
N LEU A 171 -14.82 -15.40 10.71
CA LEU A 171 -13.40 -15.58 10.37
C LEU A 171 -13.14 -16.95 9.74
N VAL A 172 -13.82 -17.99 10.20
CA VAL A 172 -13.75 -19.32 9.59
C VAL A 172 -14.38 -19.32 8.19
N ALA A 173 -15.54 -18.69 8.02
CA ALA A 173 -16.20 -18.57 6.73
C ALA A 173 -15.37 -17.78 5.70
N ALA A 174 -14.54 -16.84 6.16
CA ALA A 174 -13.57 -16.13 5.33
C ALA A 174 -12.32 -16.97 4.96
N GLY A 175 -12.27 -18.26 5.32
CA GLY A 175 -11.18 -19.18 4.97
C GLY A 175 -9.92 -19.03 5.83
N LEU A 176 -9.95 -18.26 6.92
CA LEU A 176 -8.75 -17.96 7.71
C LEU A 176 -8.19 -19.18 8.47
N ARG A 177 -8.98 -20.24 8.61
CA ARG A 177 -8.50 -21.51 9.20
C ARG A 177 -7.42 -22.16 8.36
N ASP A 178 -7.59 -22.16 7.05
CA ASP A 178 -6.62 -22.74 6.12
C ASP A 178 -5.35 -21.88 6.07
N VAL A 179 -5.51 -20.55 6.13
CA VAL A 179 -4.39 -19.60 6.24
C VAL A 179 -3.59 -19.85 7.52
N ALA A 180 -4.25 -20.06 8.67
CA ALA A 180 -3.59 -20.37 9.94
C ALA A 180 -2.74 -21.65 9.85
N ALA A 181 -3.29 -22.69 9.22
CA ALA A 181 -2.60 -23.96 9.01
C ALA A 181 -1.39 -23.79 8.09
N MET A 182 -1.54 -23.06 6.98
CA MET A 182 -0.46 -22.76 6.04
C MET A 182 0.69 -22.00 6.71
N VAL A 183 0.40 -20.98 7.51
CA VAL A 183 1.42 -20.18 8.21
C VAL A 183 2.13 -21.02 9.28
N SER A 184 1.39 -21.84 10.02
CA SER A 184 1.96 -22.75 11.02
C SER A 184 2.90 -23.78 10.38
N ALA A 185 2.50 -24.36 9.24
CA ALA A 185 3.33 -25.29 8.48
C ALA A 185 4.61 -24.63 7.93
N ARG A 186 4.52 -23.39 7.44
CA ARG A 186 5.70 -22.61 7.03
C ARG A 186 6.65 -22.33 8.18
N GLY A 187 6.12 -21.99 9.36
CA GLY A 187 6.92 -21.81 10.57
C GLY A 187 7.67 -23.07 10.97
N ALA A 188 7.01 -24.24 10.90
CA ALA A 188 7.64 -25.52 11.17
C ALA A 188 8.73 -25.88 10.14
N ALA A 189 8.47 -25.67 8.84
CA ALA A 189 9.42 -25.95 7.77
C ALA A 189 10.69 -25.06 7.83
N ALA A 190 10.55 -23.83 8.31
CA ALA A 190 11.69 -22.92 8.51
C ALA A 190 12.63 -23.41 9.63
N LEU A 191 12.11 -24.14 10.62
CA LEU A 191 12.90 -24.71 11.73
C LEU A 191 13.60 -26.02 11.37
N THR A 192 13.10 -26.75 10.36
CA THR A 192 13.67 -28.05 9.91
C THR A 192 14.61 -27.91 8.72
N SER A 193 14.77 -26.72 8.16
CA SER A 193 15.74 -26.47 7.09
C SER A 193 17.16 -26.42 7.66
N PRO A 194 18.12 -27.21 7.15
CA PRO A 194 19.49 -27.20 7.63
C PRO A 194 20.10 -25.82 7.42
N THR A 195 20.57 -25.22 8.50
CA THR A 195 21.21 -23.91 8.53
C THR A 195 22.40 -23.87 7.57
N GLY A 196 22.27 -23.15 6.45
CA GLY A 196 23.38 -22.68 5.63
C GLY A 196 24.30 -21.76 6.44
N PRO A 197 25.57 -21.57 6.02
CA PRO A 197 26.69 -21.33 6.92
C PRO A 197 26.50 -20.09 7.78
N ALA A 198 26.74 -20.27 9.08
CA ALA A 198 26.70 -19.27 10.13
C ALA A 198 27.39 -17.97 9.66
N ARG A 199 26.60 -16.90 9.51
CA ARG A 199 27.13 -15.55 9.38
C ARG A 199 27.82 -15.19 10.69
N ALA A 200 29.14 -15.33 10.70
CA ALA A 200 30.01 -15.03 11.83
C ALA A 200 29.68 -13.63 12.37
N SER A 201 29.16 -13.60 13.61
CA SER A 201 29.03 -12.40 14.41
C SER A 201 30.43 -11.88 14.68
N ARG A 202 30.80 -10.81 13.97
CA ARG A 202 32.05 -10.08 14.19
C ARG A 202 31.86 -9.26 15.47
N ARG A 203 32.09 -9.89 16.63
CA ARG A 203 32.34 -9.20 17.91
C ARG A 203 33.59 -8.34 17.73
N THR A 204 33.45 -7.02 17.72
CA THR A 204 34.55 -6.13 18.07
C THR A 204 34.69 -6.17 19.59
N SER A 205 35.70 -6.90 20.04
CA SER A 205 36.25 -6.79 21.38
C SER A 205 36.89 -5.42 21.56
N VAL A 206 36.44 -4.65 22.55
CA VAL A 206 37.31 -3.74 23.28
C VAL A 206 37.19 -4.17 24.75
N GLY A 207 38.34 -4.62 25.27
CA GLY A 207 38.53 -5.09 26.64
C GLY A 207 38.70 -3.94 27.64
N PRO A 208 39.14 -4.27 28.87
CA PRO A 208 38.54 -3.78 30.11
C PRO A 208 39.35 -2.65 30.75
N LEU A 209 38.67 -1.80 31.54
CA LEU A 209 39.31 -1.02 32.60
C LEU A 209 38.45 -1.11 33.87
N ASP A 210 39.17 -1.38 34.94
CA ASP A 210 38.77 -1.89 36.25
C ASP A 210 37.91 -0.94 37.11
N PRO A 211 37.29 -1.50 38.17
CA PRO A 211 36.60 -0.76 39.22
C PRO A 211 37.59 -0.27 40.29
N ASP A 212 37.37 0.95 40.78
CA ASP A 212 37.62 1.43 42.15
C ASP A 212 37.75 2.96 42.10
N ASP A 213 36.78 3.69 42.63
CA ASP A 213 37.07 4.72 43.63
C ASP A 213 35.80 5.08 44.42
N GLU A 214 36.03 5.29 45.70
CA GLU A 214 35.10 5.34 46.81
C GLU A 214 34.86 6.80 47.25
N ALA A 215 33.72 6.98 47.89
CA ALA A 215 33.51 7.87 49.03
C ALA A 215 33.12 9.35 48.86
N HIS A 216 32.33 9.75 49.88
CA HIS A 216 31.84 11.06 50.32
C HIS A 216 30.50 11.49 49.68
N GLY A 217 29.37 11.64 50.39
CA GLY A 217 29.10 11.70 51.82
C GLY A 217 27.97 12.73 52.07
N ALA A 218 27.18 12.51 53.14
CA ALA A 218 26.08 13.33 53.70
C ALA A 218 24.71 13.21 52.99
N GLY A 219 23.58 12.92 53.65
CA GLY A 219 23.22 12.92 55.07
C GLY A 219 22.08 13.92 55.32
N ALA A 220 20.85 13.42 55.52
CA ALA A 220 19.67 14.01 56.21
C ALA A 220 18.45 13.16 55.79
N ASP A 221 17.90 12.24 56.57
CA ASP A 221 17.15 12.41 57.84
C ASP A 221 15.91 13.30 57.67
N VAL A 222 14.75 12.68 57.41
CA VAL A 222 13.45 13.04 58.00
C VAL A 222 12.62 11.75 58.16
N SER A 223 12.18 11.59 59.39
CA SER A 223 11.44 10.51 60.02
C SER A 223 9.93 10.51 59.75
N ASP A 224 9.37 9.31 59.87
CA ASP A 224 8.05 8.91 60.40
C ASP A 224 6.83 9.82 60.23
N ALA A 225 5.76 9.26 59.66
CA ALA A 225 4.54 9.07 60.43
C ALA A 225 3.60 8.01 59.81
N ASP A 226 3.30 7.05 60.66
CA ASP A 226 2.27 6.02 60.65
C ASP A 226 0.85 6.56 60.41
N GLY A 227 -0.08 5.69 59.99
CA GLY A 227 -1.47 6.11 59.76
C GLY A 227 -2.41 5.07 59.17
N THR A 228 -2.46 3.88 59.77
CA THR A 228 -3.48 2.86 59.51
C THR A 228 -4.89 3.36 59.90
N ALA A 229 -5.89 3.17 59.03
CA ALA A 229 -7.28 2.99 59.45
C ALA A 229 -8.10 2.17 58.44
N HIS A 230 -8.43 0.95 58.86
CA HIS A 230 -9.51 0.12 58.35
C HIS A 230 -10.81 0.52 59.09
N VAL A 231 -11.98 0.49 58.43
CA VAL A 231 -13.27 -0.08 58.91
C VAL A 231 -14.45 0.38 58.04
N SER A 232 -15.30 -0.60 57.77
CA SER A 232 -16.54 -0.70 56.97
C SER A 232 -17.71 0.22 57.37
N ILE A 233 -18.71 0.35 56.47
CA ILE A 233 -20.19 0.42 56.65
C ILE A 233 -20.79 0.50 55.22
N ILE A 234 -21.44 -0.53 54.65
CA ILE A 234 -22.86 -0.99 54.71
C ILE A 234 -23.93 0.02 54.21
N ALA A 235 -24.84 -0.50 53.37
CA ALA A 235 -26.15 -0.01 52.87
C ALA A 235 -26.09 0.49 51.41
N GLY A 236 -26.83 -0.04 50.43
CA GLY A 236 -28.15 -0.67 50.47
C GLY A 236 -29.16 0.27 49.83
N VAL A 237 -29.34 0.22 48.51
CA VAL A 237 -30.50 0.79 47.79
C VAL A 237 -30.85 -0.13 46.61
N GLU A 238 -31.99 -0.82 46.76
CA GLU A 238 -32.75 -1.48 45.70
C GLU A 238 -33.69 -0.47 44.97
N PRO A 239 -34.29 -0.84 43.83
CA PRO A 239 -34.96 0.07 42.90
C PRO A 239 -36.49 0.17 43.11
N ALA A 240 -37.07 1.26 42.62
CA ALA A 240 -38.51 1.49 42.39
C ALA A 240 -38.63 2.61 41.33
N SER A 241 -39.48 2.61 40.29
CA SER A 241 -40.59 1.76 39.83
C SER A 241 -40.71 1.92 38.31
#